data_AF-A0A7C6Y5J7-F1
#
_entry.id   AF-A0A7C6Y5J7-F1
#
_cell.length_a   1.000
_cell.length_b   1.000
_cell.length_c   1.000
_cell.angle_alpha   90.00
_cell.angle_beta   90.00
_cell.angle_gamma   90.00
#
_symmetry.space_group_name_H-M   'P 1'
#
loop_
_entity.id
_entity.type
_entity.pdbx_description
1 polymer ?
#
loop_
_entity_poly.entity_id
_entity_poly.type
_entity_poly.pdbx_seq_one_letter_code
_entity_poly.pdbx_strand_id
1 'polypeptide(L)'
;MSKTMKSLIVFLSVLVVGILLSVGTYMIFNPIKEERAKIETLSVLKGYFKSATDFENNALETTDGVEILKSLRVYEDEKPLGYFYEANINNDFGNMKIRLSLDTKDVIQTIEFLEMNQTMYQAQTEAMLETYKLSKLSGDIFDGAAGATSISKKDLSHLIRILGHHHDQTDKFEISLPYQPFYGDDYVIETTENTTAEGATIVIETIEGQGVVYTITKAGIYQTGSIEEKSITLVIALDNDGEIIGILLPVELYNHTKGNFMTNALEFAESFVGMNIADVVDGQAGATGEVAAHNSRTLLEDMFLIIQGVHGA
;
A
#
# COMPACT_ATOMS: atom_id res chain seq x y z
N MET A 1 47.67 -11.82 52.45
CA MET A 1 47.31 -11.17 51.17
C MET A 1 48.16 -9.90 51.00
N SER A 2 48.97 -9.81 49.94
CA SER A 2 49.83 -8.64 49.69
C SER A 2 48.98 -7.39 49.36
N LYS A 3 49.53 -6.19 49.61
CA LYS A 3 48.88 -4.92 49.25
C LYS A 3 48.50 -4.87 47.77
N THR A 4 49.33 -5.44 46.89
CA THR A 4 49.09 -5.53 45.45
C THR A 4 47.88 -6.39 45.10
N MET A 5 47.68 -7.53 45.78
CA MET A 5 46.54 -8.41 45.54
C MET A 5 45.21 -7.79 45.99
N LYS A 6 45.21 -7.00 47.07
CA LYS A 6 44.04 -6.21 47.48
C LYS A 6 43.69 -5.13 46.45
N SER A 7 44.70 -4.42 45.95
CA SER A 7 44.50 -3.37 44.94
C SER A 7 43.93 -3.92 43.62
N LEU A 8 44.40 -5.10 43.20
CA LEU A 8 43.93 -5.75 41.97
C LEU A 8 42.46 -6.18 42.08
N ILE A 9 42.05 -6.73 43.24
CA ILE A 9 40.65 -7.11 43.47
C ILE A 9 39.75 -5.88 43.46
N VAL A 10 40.15 -4.80 44.15
CA VAL A 10 39.37 -3.55 44.14
C VAL A 10 39.21 -3.02 42.71
N PHE A 11 40.27 -3.02 41.91
CA PHE A 11 40.22 -2.61 40.51
C PHE A 11 39.26 -3.47 39.68
N LEU A 12 39.35 -4.80 39.79
CA LEU A 12 38.45 -5.74 39.10
C LEU A 12 37.00 -5.56 39.54
N SER A 13 36.74 -5.38 40.83
CA SER A 13 35.39 -5.14 41.35
C SER A 13 34.80 -3.84 40.81
N VAL A 14 35.57 -2.75 40.77
CA VAL A 14 35.13 -1.47 40.19
C VAL A 14 34.84 -1.63 38.69
N LEU A 15 35.70 -2.34 37.95
CA LEU A 15 35.50 -2.59 36.53
C LEU A 15 34.22 -3.39 36.26
N VAL A 16 34.00 -4.48 37.01
CA VAL A 16 32.79 -5.30 36.90
C VAL A 16 31.53 -4.51 37.26
N VAL A 17 31.55 -3.74 38.36
CA VAL A 17 30.42 -2.89 38.75
C VAL A 17 30.16 -1.82 37.70
N GLY A 18 31.21 -1.20 37.13
CA GLY A 18 31.07 -0.20 36.07
C GLY A 18 30.42 -0.76 34.80
N ILE A 19 30.83 -1.97 34.37
CA ILE A 19 30.23 -2.64 33.22
C ILE A 19 28.77 -3.03 33.52
N LEU A 20 28.50 -3.64 34.68
CA LEU A 20 27.14 -4.04 35.07
C LEU A 20 26.19 -2.85 35.18
N LEU A 21 26.66 -1.72 35.71
CA LEU A 21 25.87 -0.48 35.76
C LEU A 21 25.62 0.06 34.35
N SER A 22 26.63 0.06 33.47
CA SER A 22 26.48 0.57 32.09
C SER A 22 25.53 -0.30 31.26
N VAL A 23 25.68 -1.61 31.33
CA VAL A 23 24.80 -2.57 30.62
C VAL A 23 23.40 -2.56 31.24
N GLY A 24 23.31 -2.59 32.57
CA GLY A 24 22.03 -2.57 33.27
C GLY A 24 21.24 -1.28 33.02
N THR A 25 21.91 -0.13 33.01
CA THR A 25 21.26 1.15 32.64
C THR A 25 20.83 1.14 31.18
N TYR A 26 21.65 0.66 30.25
CA TYR A 26 21.24 0.54 28.84
C TYR A 26 20.02 -0.37 28.66
N MET A 27 20.01 -1.56 29.27
CA MET A 27 18.89 -2.52 29.16
C MET A 27 17.57 -1.99 29.75
N ILE A 28 17.63 -1.16 30.80
CA ILE A 28 16.43 -0.59 31.43
C ILE A 28 15.96 0.67 30.68
N PHE A 29 16.87 1.58 30.36
CA PHE A 29 16.50 2.91 29.84
C PHE A 29 16.35 2.95 28.32
N ASN A 30 17.05 2.09 27.57
CA ASN A 30 16.96 2.12 26.11
C ASN A 30 15.55 1.77 25.58
N PRO A 31 14.89 0.68 26.06
CA PRO A 31 13.53 0.37 25.63
C PRO A 31 12.53 1.48 25.98
N ILE A 32 12.66 2.09 27.16
CA ILE A 32 11.81 3.21 27.60
C ILE A 32 12.00 4.42 26.69
N LYS A 33 13.25 4.70 26.30
CA LYS A 33 13.58 5.80 25.40
C LYS A 33 12.99 5.55 24.00
N GLU A 34 13.12 4.34 23.49
CA GLU A 34 12.57 3.93 22.18
C GLU A 34 11.04 4.00 22.19
N GLU A 35 10.39 3.47 23.22
CA GLU A 35 8.93 3.50 23.37
C GLU A 35 8.42 4.95 23.46
N ARG A 36 9.08 5.81 24.25
CA ARG A 36 8.72 7.23 24.32
C ARG A 36 8.88 7.93 22.97
N ALA A 37 9.96 7.66 22.25
CA ALA A 37 10.19 8.23 20.91
C ALA A 37 9.14 7.73 19.89
N LYS A 38 8.73 6.45 20.00
CA LYS A 38 7.64 5.88 19.19
C LYS A 38 6.31 6.58 19.48
N ILE A 39 5.95 6.75 20.75
CA ILE A 39 4.72 7.44 21.17
C ILE A 39 4.70 8.89 20.67
N GLU A 40 5.81 9.61 20.82
CA GLU A 40 5.94 10.99 20.35
C GLU A 40 5.79 11.08 18.83
N THR A 41 6.43 10.17 18.09
CA THR A 41 6.32 10.11 16.63
C THR A 41 4.90 9.78 16.19
N LEU A 42 4.25 8.78 16.80
CA LEU A 42 2.84 8.45 16.51
C LEU A 42 1.90 9.62 16.84
N SER A 43 2.17 10.38 17.89
CA SER A 43 1.41 11.58 18.22
C SER A 43 1.48 12.63 17.10
N VAL A 44 2.65 12.81 16.49
CA VAL A 44 2.81 13.68 15.31
C VAL A 44 2.11 13.08 14.09
N LEU A 45 2.32 11.80 13.81
CA LEU A 45 1.74 11.11 12.65
C LEU A 45 0.21 11.16 12.65
N LYS A 46 -0.44 11.06 13.82
CA LYS A 46 -1.91 11.17 13.95
C LYS A 46 -2.49 12.52 13.49
N GLY A 47 -1.66 13.56 13.38
CA GLY A 47 -2.05 14.83 12.76
C GLY A 47 -2.26 14.73 11.25
N TYR A 48 -1.59 13.78 10.58
CA TYR A 48 -1.61 13.58 9.13
C TYR A 48 -2.37 12.31 8.73
N PHE A 49 -2.23 11.27 9.55
CA PHE A 49 -2.82 9.94 9.38
C PHE A 49 -3.62 9.61 10.65
N LYS A 50 -4.91 9.99 10.68
CA LYS A 50 -5.75 9.91 11.90
C LYS A 50 -5.76 8.53 12.56
N SER A 51 -5.67 7.47 11.77
CA SER A 51 -5.67 6.07 12.21
C SER A 51 -4.28 5.45 12.40
N ALA A 52 -3.19 6.23 12.33
CA ALA A 52 -1.84 5.66 12.49
C ALA A 52 -1.66 4.95 13.83
N THR A 53 -1.27 3.68 13.79
CA THR A 53 -0.93 2.86 14.96
C THR A 53 0.52 2.40 14.94
N ASP A 54 1.16 2.30 13.77
CA ASP A 54 2.58 1.96 13.65
C ASP A 54 3.30 2.68 12.50
N PHE A 55 4.64 2.59 12.49
CA PHE A 55 5.50 3.08 11.43
C PHE A 55 6.82 2.34 11.35
N GLU A 56 7.42 2.35 10.16
CA GLU A 56 8.77 1.87 9.90
C GLU A 56 9.67 3.03 9.46
N ASN A 57 10.93 3.01 9.89
CA ASN A 57 11.91 4.03 9.52
C ASN A 57 12.69 3.54 8.30
N ASN A 58 12.79 4.37 7.27
CA ASN A 58 13.71 4.14 6.17
C ASN A 58 15.09 4.73 6.51
N ALA A 59 16.06 4.47 5.64
CA ALA A 59 17.39 5.06 5.76
C ALA A 59 17.29 6.60 5.75
N LEU A 60 18.08 7.24 6.61
CA LEU A 60 18.27 8.68 6.60
C LEU A 60 19.58 8.99 5.88
N GLU A 61 19.60 10.08 5.13
CA GLU A 61 20.77 10.46 4.35
C GLU A 61 20.90 11.98 4.20
N THR A 62 22.06 12.39 3.69
CA THR A 62 22.30 13.77 3.29
C THR A 62 22.88 13.77 1.89
N THR A 63 22.12 14.34 0.96
CA THR A 63 22.44 14.32 -0.47
C THR A 63 22.34 15.73 -1.01
N ASP A 64 23.38 16.19 -1.70
CA ASP A 64 23.47 17.54 -2.28
C ASP A 64 23.12 18.69 -1.31
N GLY A 65 23.43 18.53 -0.02
CA GLY A 65 23.17 19.54 1.02
C GLY A 65 21.74 19.52 1.58
N VAL A 66 20.91 18.56 1.16
CA VAL A 66 19.59 18.29 1.74
C VAL A 66 19.70 17.12 2.72
N GLU A 67 19.30 17.36 3.97
CA GLU A 67 19.28 16.38 5.04
C GLU A 67 17.87 15.78 5.18
N ILE A 68 17.75 14.46 5.00
CA ILE A 68 16.52 13.72 5.29
C ILE A 68 16.49 13.43 6.79
N LEU A 69 15.68 14.18 7.53
CA LEU A 69 15.57 14.10 8.99
C LEU A 69 14.60 13.01 9.45
N LYS A 70 13.55 12.78 8.67
CA LYS A 70 12.62 11.66 8.84
C LYS A 70 12.21 11.11 7.48
N SER A 71 12.11 9.80 7.43
CA SER A 71 11.61 9.04 6.28
C SER A 71 10.88 7.82 6.84
N LEU A 72 9.55 7.86 6.83
CA LEU A 72 8.71 6.85 7.50
C LEU A 72 7.69 6.26 6.53
N ARG A 73 7.45 4.96 6.68
CA ARG A 73 6.25 4.27 6.18
C ARG A 73 5.24 4.15 7.32
N VAL A 74 4.01 4.57 7.11
CA VAL A 74 2.99 4.68 8.17
C VAL A 74 1.90 3.63 7.97
N TYR A 75 1.45 3.02 9.07
CA TYR A 75 0.49 1.92 9.07
C TYR A 75 -0.67 2.15 10.05
N GLU A 76 -1.83 1.60 9.71
CA GLU A 76 -2.91 1.22 10.62
C GLU A 76 -2.84 -0.30 10.78
N ASP A 77 -2.16 -0.71 11.84
CA ASP A 77 -1.79 -2.09 12.15
C ASP A 77 -0.91 -2.66 11.03
N GLU A 78 -1.46 -3.46 10.12
CA GLU A 78 -0.74 -3.98 8.94
C GLU A 78 -1.13 -3.25 7.63
N LYS A 79 -2.14 -2.38 7.68
CA LYS A 79 -2.64 -1.67 6.50
C LYS A 79 -1.78 -0.43 6.21
N PRO A 80 -1.24 -0.27 4.98
CA PRO A 80 -0.45 0.89 4.63
C PRO A 80 -1.32 2.15 4.55
N LEU A 81 -0.86 3.24 5.16
CA LEU A 81 -1.53 4.55 5.12
C LEU A 81 -0.82 5.55 4.21
N GLY A 82 0.49 5.43 4.05
CA GLY A 82 1.29 6.36 3.25
C GLY A 82 2.67 6.62 3.85
N TYR A 83 3.30 7.70 3.40
CA TYR A 83 4.68 8.04 3.79
C TYR A 83 4.74 9.39 4.49
N PHE A 84 5.73 9.55 5.34
CA PHE A 84 5.96 10.80 6.07
C PHE A 84 7.42 11.20 6.04
N TYR A 85 7.67 12.46 5.70
CA TYR A 85 9.01 12.98 5.52
C TYR A 85 9.22 14.29 6.27
N GLU A 86 10.43 14.46 6.81
CA GLU A 86 10.97 15.75 7.23
C GLU A 86 12.33 15.92 6.57
N ALA A 87 12.56 17.08 5.94
CA ALA A 87 13.81 17.37 5.27
C ALA A 87 14.25 18.81 5.55
N ASN A 88 15.56 19.02 5.57
CA ASN A 88 16.18 20.30 5.88
C ASN A 88 17.23 20.64 4.82
N ILE A 89 17.28 21.91 4.43
CA ILE A 89 18.39 22.48 3.66
C ILE A 89 18.90 23.70 4.41
N ASN A 90 20.22 23.83 4.47
CA ASN A 90 20.88 24.98 5.08
C ASN A 90 21.84 25.62 4.07
N ASN A 91 21.73 26.94 3.91
CA ASN A 91 22.56 27.73 3.00
C ASN A 91 23.13 28.96 3.74
N ASP A 92 23.89 29.78 3.02
CA ASP A 92 24.48 31.02 3.57
C ASP A 92 23.44 32.06 4.02
N PHE A 93 22.17 31.89 3.66
CA PHE A 93 21.05 32.79 3.95
C PHE A 93 20.14 32.28 5.08
N GLY A 94 20.39 31.07 5.58
CA GLY A 94 19.73 30.40 6.69
C GLY A 94 19.20 29.00 6.36
N ASN A 95 18.28 28.49 7.17
CA ASN A 95 17.74 27.14 6.97
C ASN A 95 16.28 27.15 6.47
N MET A 96 15.91 26.05 5.84
CA MET A 96 14.55 25.74 5.44
C MET A 96 14.29 24.28 5.77
N LYS A 97 13.28 24.04 6.61
CA LYS A 97 12.86 22.70 7.01
C LYS A 97 11.41 22.51 6.63
N ILE A 98 11.13 21.47 5.88
CA ILE A 98 9.77 21.08 5.50
C ILE A 98 9.37 19.78 6.16
N ARG A 99 8.06 19.59 6.20
CA ARG A 99 7.42 18.32 6.49
C ARG A 99 6.37 18.06 5.44
N LEU A 100 6.24 16.81 5.00
CA LEU A 100 5.17 16.41 4.09
C LEU A 100 4.66 15.00 4.39
N SER A 101 3.42 14.75 3.99
CA SER A 101 2.80 13.43 4.00
C SER A 101 2.38 13.04 2.58
N LEU A 102 2.60 11.79 2.23
CA LEU A 102 2.15 11.18 0.98
C LEU A 102 1.08 10.15 1.27
N ASP A 103 0.17 9.93 0.32
CA ASP A 103 -0.64 8.72 0.32
C ASP A 103 0.17 7.52 -0.18
N THR A 104 -0.49 6.36 -0.30
CA THR A 104 0.15 5.15 -0.80
C THR A 104 0.50 5.22 -2.29
N LYS A 105 -0.15 6.11 -3.07
CA LYS A 105 0.11 6.36 -4.50
C LYS A 105 1.20 7.41 -4.73
N ASP A 106 2.00 7.73 -3.70
CA ASP A 106 3.09 8.70 -3.71
C ASP A 106 2.63 10.17 -3.94
N VAL A 107 1.35 10.48 -3.75
CA VAL A 107 0.80 11.83 -3.95
C VAL A 107 0.89 12.65 -2.66
N ILE A 108 1.40 13.88 -2.75
CA ILE A 108 1.53 14.80 -1.62
C ILE A 108 0.16 15.24 -1.11
N GLN A 109 -0.21 14.78 0.08
CA GLN A 109 -1.46 15.14 0.76
C GLN A 109 -1.32 16.42 1.57
N THR A 110 -0.19 16.57 2.26
CA THR A 110 0.14 17.77 3.03
C THR A 110 1.61 18.12 2.85
N ILE A 111 1.91 19.41 2.91
CA ILE A 111 3.26 19.94 2.89
C ILE A 111 3.28 21.27 3.64
N GLU A 112 4.26 21.47 4.52
CA GLU A 112 4.37 22.68 5.34
C GLU A 112 5.82 22.99 5.70
N PHE A 113 6.10 24.26 6.02
CA PHE A 113 7.36 24.65 6.64
C PHE A 113 7.30 24.41 8.15
N LEU A 114 8.28 23.66 8.66
CA LEU A 114 8.58 23.62 10.08
C LEU A 114 9.45 24.82 10.49
N GLU A 115 10.39 25.20 9.60
CA GLU A 115 11.26 26.35 9.78
C GLU A 115 11.51 27.02 8.43
N MET A 116 11.38 28.35 8.38
CA MET A 116 11.69 29.18 7.21
C MET A 116 12.52 30.38 7.66
N ASN A 117 13.83 30.15 7.83
CA ASN A 117 14.77 31.17 8.29
C ASN A 117 15.60 31.74 7.13
N GLN A 118 14.96 32.04 5.99
CA GLN A 118 15.62 32.63 4.83
C GLN A 118 15.55 34.16 4.87
N THR A 119 16.60 34.85 4.42
CA THR A 119 16.68 36.32 4.52
C THR A 119 15.77 37.07 3.55
N MET A 120 15.30 36.44 2.47
CA MET A 120 14.46 37.07 1.42
C MET A 120 13.41 36.09 0.85
N TYR A 121 12.37 36.63 0.22
CA TYR A 121 11.35 35.90 -0.58
C TYR A 121 10.49 34.86 0.14
N GLN A 122 10.37 34.92 1.47
CA GLN A 122 9.62 33.95 2.29
C GLN A 122 8.18 33.73 1.77
N ALA A 123 7.40 34.80 1.60
CA ALA A 123 6.00 34.69 1.14
C ALA A 123 5.87 34.07 -0.26
N GLN A 124 6.80 34.34 -1.17
CA GLN A 124 6.77 33.75 -2.51
C GLN A 124 7.22 32.28 -2.49
N THR A 125 8.08 31.90 -1.55
CA THR A 125 8.48 30.51 -1.32
C THR A 125 7.36 29.72 -0.63
N GLU A 126 6.62 30.32 0.30
CA GLU A 126 5.38 29.77 0.87
C GLU A 126 4.32 29.52 -0.20
N ALA A 127 4.05 30.52 -1.05
CA ALA A 127 3.12 30.33 -2.16
C ALA A 127 3.56 29.24 -3.15
N MET A 128 4.87 29.05 -3.33
CA MET A 128 5.41 27.98 -4.16
C MET A 128 5.25 26.60 -3.51
N LEU A 129 5.41 26.49 -2.19
CA LEU A 129 5.25 25.24 -1.46
C LEU A 129 3.87 24.61 -1.72
N GLU A 130 2.82 25.43 -1.67
CA GLU A 130 1.45 24.98 -1.90
C GLU A 130 1.22 24.40 -3.30
N THR A 131 2.03 24.79 -4.30
CA THR A 131 1.90 24.26 -5.67
C THR A 131 2.30 22.80 -5.79
N TYR A 132 3.05 22.26 -4.82
CA TYR A 132 3.42 20.84 -4.78
C TYR A 132 2.31 19.95 -4.20
N LYS A 133 1.31 20.52 -3.53
CA LYS A 133 0.20 19.75 -2.98
C LYS A 133 -0.57 19.05 -4.09
N LEU A 134 -0.97 17.80 -3.86
CA LEU A 134 -1.62 16.91 -4.84
C LEU A 134 -0.77 16.54 -6.06
N SER A 135 0.53 16.84 -6.05
CA SER A 135 1.46 16.33 -7.05
C SER A 135 2.12 15.03 -6.57
N LYS A 136 2.48 14.16 -7.52
CA LYS A 136 3.25 12.95 -7.22
C LYS A 136 4.67 13.34 -6.85
N LEU A 137 5.13 12.92 -5.66
CA LEU A 137 6.51 13.09 -5.27
C LEU A 137 7.38 12.09 -6.04
N SER A 138 8.37 12.59 -6.77
CA SER A 138 9.36 11.79 -7.48
C SER A 138 10.59 12.64 -7.80
N GLY A 139 11.68 12.00 -8.23
CA GLY A 139 12.88 12.69 -8.71
C GLY A 139 12.63 13.59 -9.93
N ASP A 140 11.57 13.31 -10.69
CA ASP A 140 11.16 14.08 -11.87
C ASP A 140 10.03 15.08 -11.59
N ILE A 141 9.77 15.37 -10.31
CA ILE A 141 8.79 16.40 -9.92
C ILE A 141 9.13 17.76 -10.56
N PHE A 142 8.09 18.50 -10.94
CA PHE A 142 8.25 19.75 -11.67
C PHE A 142 9.12 20.77 -10.91
N ASP A 143 9.94 21.52 -11.67
CA ASP A 143 10.74 22.61 -11.11
C ASP A 143 9.87 23.86 -10.90
N GLY A 144 9.37 24.05 -9.68
CA GLY A 144 8.58 25.22 -9.31
C GLY A 144 9.39 26.52 -9.24
N ALA A 145 10.73 26.44 -9.34
CA ALA A 145 11.63 27.59 -9.42
C ALA A 145 12.04 27.91 -10.86
N ALA A 146 11.45 27.28 -11.89
CA ALA A 146 11.77 27.55 -13.28
C ALA A 146 11.67 29.06 -13.61
N GLY A 147 12.78 29.64 -14.10
CA GLY A 147 12.87 31.07 -14.40
C GLY A 147 12.98 32.00 -13.18
N ALA A 148 13.03 31.48 -11.96
CA ALA A 148 13.20 32.28 -10.75
C ALA A 148 14.68 32.65 -10.53
N THR A 149 14.93 33.89 -10.13
CA THR A 149 16.24 34.35 -9.64
C THR A 149 16.37 34.26 -8.12
N SER A 150 15.28 33.91 -7.41
CA SER A 150 15.25 33.76 -5.95
C SER A 150 15.96 32.48 -5.49
N ILE A 151 16.92 32.64 -4.57
CA ILE A 151 17.66 31.54 -3.96
C ILE A 151 16.72 30.63 -3.16
N SER A 152 15.87 31.20 -2.31
CA SER A 152 14.94 30.42 -1.49
C SER A 152 13.93 29.61 -2.30
N LYS A 153 13.55 30.06 -3.51
CA LYS A 153 12.72 29.24 -4.41
C LYS A 153 13.51 28.07 -5.00
N LYS A 154 14.74 28.35 -5.45
CA LYS A 154 15.63 27.30 -5.98
C LYS A 154 15.93 26.24 -4.93
N ASP A 155 16.17 26.65 -3.69
CA ASP A 155 16.43 25.73 -2.58
C ASP A 155 15.21 24.89 -2.23
N LEU A 156 14.01 25.48 -2.25
CA LEU A 156 12.79 24.70 -2.09
C LEU A 156 12.65 23.67 -3.22
N SER A 157 12.79 24.09 -4.48
CA SER A 157 12.69 23.14 -5.61
C SER A 157 13.75 22.05 -5.55
N HIS A 158 14.97 22.42 -5.15
CA HIS A 158 16.07 21.48 -4.98
C HIS A 158 15.78 20.48 -3.86
N LEU A 159 15.34 20.96 -2.70
CA LEU A 159 14.95 20.14 -1.57
C LEU A 159 13.86 19.13 -1.97
N ILE A 160 12.78 19.59 -2.61
CA ILE A 160 11.67 18.73 -3.02
C ILE A 160 12.12 17.66 -4.02
N ARG A 161 12.98 18.03 -4.97
CA ARG A 161 13.54 17.08 -5.95
C ARG A 161 14.45 16.04 -5.31
N ILE A 162 15.33 16.42 -4.39
CA ILE A 162 16.19 15.47 -3.67
C ILE A 162 15.34 14.55 -2.79
N LEU A 163 14.33 15.09 -2.10
CA LEU A 163 13.37 14.30 -1.34
C LEU A 163 12.59 13.32 -2.24
N GLY A 164 12.26 13.73 -3.47
CA GLY A 164 11.66 12.87 -4.49
C GLY A 164 12.58 11.72 -4.92
N HIS A 165 13.85 11.99 -5.19
CA HIS A 165 14.83 10.94 -5.48
C HIS A 165 14.99 9.96 -4.31
N HIS A 166 15.04 10.47 -3.08
CA HIS A 166 15.09 9.64 -1.87
C HIS A 166 13.84 8.74 -1.76
N HIS A 167 12.67 9.31 -2.03
CA HIS A 167 11.41 8.58 -2.01
C HIS A 167 11.35 7.50 -3.10
N ASP A 168 11.86 7.74 -4.31
CA ASP A 168 11.91 6.75 -5.39
C ASP A 168 12.83 5.54 -5.06
N GLN A 169 13.83 5.75 -4.19
CA GLN A 169 14.76 4.71 -3.76
C GLN A 169 14.31 3.99 -2.47
N THR A 170 13.25 4.49 -1.83
CA THR A 170 12.69 3.91 -0.61
C THR A 170 11.81 2.70 -0.96
N ASP A 171 11.85 1.66 -0.12
CA ASP A 171 10.96 0.49 -0.26
C ASP A 171 9.50 0.94 -0.28
N LYS A 172 8.84 0.72 -1.41
CA LYS A 172 7.44 1.10 -1.59
C LYS A 172 6.52 0.10 -0.90
N PHE A 173 5.34 0.57 -0.50
CA PHE A 173 4.25 -0.34 -0.18
C PHE A 173 3.94 -1.18 -1.42
N GLU A 174 3.94 -2.50 -1.25
CA GLU A 174 3.27 -3.38 -2.20
C GLU A 174 1.77 -3.15 -2.05
N ILE A 175 1.25 -2.18 -2.81
CA ILE A 175 -0.19 -2.09 -2.98
C ILE A 175 -0.54 -3.21 -3.95
N SER A 176 -0.92 -4.36 -3.42
CA SER A 176 -1.64 -5.35 -4.21
C SER A 176 -3.00 -4.77 -4.51
N LEU A 177 -3.07 -4.01 -5.61
CA LEU A 177 -4.31 -3.59 -6.21
C LEU A 177 -4.88 -4.82 -6.91
N PRO A 178 -5.94 -5.47 -6.36
CA PRO A 178 -6.37 -6.79 -6.83
C PRO A 178 -6.73 -6.84 -8.32
N TYR A 179 -7.06 -5.68 -8.92
CA TYR A 179 -7.46 -5.58 -10.33
C TYR A 179 -6.43 -4.86 -11.21
N GLN A 180 -5.22 -4.62 -10.68
CA GLN A 180 -4.13 -3.99 -11.42
C GLN A 180 -3.80 -4.70 -12.75
N PRO A 181 -3.83 -6.05 -12.83
CA PRO A 181 -3.62 -6.74 -14.10
C PRO A 181 -4.64 -6.39 -15.19
N PHE A 182 -5.80 -5.83 -14.82
CA PHE A 182 -6.92 -5.55 -15.72
C PHE A 182 -7.09 -4.05 -15.99
N TYR A 183 -6.92 -3.21 -14.97
CA TYR A 183 -7.17 -1.76 -15.04
C TYR A 183 -5.93 -0.88 -14.83
N GLY A 184 -4.74 -1.48 -14.68
CA GLY A 184 -3.48 -0.76 -14.48
C GLY A 184 -3.25 -0.27 -13.04
N ASP A 185 -2.15 0.44 -12.83
CA ASP A 185 -1.63 0.78 -11.50
C ASP A 185 -2.41 1.92 -10.81
N ASP A 186 -3.24 2.65 -11.56
CA ASP A 186 -3.87 3.89 -11.11
C ASP A 186 -5.39 3.79 -10.96
N TYR A 187 -5.99 2.62 -11.17
CA TYR A 187 -7.44 2.47 -11.06
C TYR A 187 -7.98 2.92 -9.69
N VAL A 188 -9.24 3.36 -9.72
CA VAL A 188 -9.97 3.85 -8.56
C VAL A 188 -11.31 3.13 -8.51
N ILE A 189 -11.63 2.55 -7.35
CA ILE A 189 -12.97 2.03 -7.07
C ILE A 189 -13.84 3.23 -6.67
N GLU A 190 -14.79 3.59 -7.54
CA GLU A 190 -15.72 4.70 -7.32
C GLU A 190 -16.80 4.31 -6.30
N THR A 191 -17.36 3.11 -6.47
CA THR A 191 -18.43 2.59 -5.61
C THR A 191 -18.23 1.11 -5.32
N THR A 192 -18.72 0.68 -4.16
CA THR A 192 -18.81 -0.74 -3.77
C THR A 192 -20.23 -1.03 -3.30
N GLU A 193 -20.89 -1.97 -3.94
CA GLU A 193 -22.24 -2.41 -3.62
C GLU A 193 -22.27 -3.90 -3.30
N ASN A 194 -23.22 -4.32 -2.48
CA ASN A 194 -23.41 -5.72 -2.12
C ASN A 194 -24.83 -6.13 -2.46
N THR A 195 -24.98 -7.26 -3.16
CA THR A 195 -26.28 -7.83 -3.52
C THR A 195 -26.26 -9.34 -3.40
N THR A 196 -27.43 -9.95 -3.50
CA THR A 196 -27.59 -11.41 -3.58
C THR A 196 -28.52 -11.75 -4.73
N ALA A 197 -28.17 -12.79 -5.49
CA ALA A 197 -28.97 -13.29 -6.59
C ALA A 197 -28.80 -14.80 -6.69
N GLU A 198 -29.92 -15.52 -6.84
CA GLU A 198 -29.94 -16.96 -7.11
C GLU A 198 -29.05 -17.81 -6.17
N GLY A 199 -29.01 -17.45 -4.88
CA GLY A 199 -28.22 -18.15 -3.86
C GLY A 199 -26.73 -17.78 -3.84
N ALA A 200 -26.31 -16.80 -4.64
CA ALA A 200 -24.97 -16.23 -4.61
C ALA A 200 -24.93 -14.90 -3.86
N THR A 201 -23.77 -14.61 -3.24
CA THR A 201 -23.43 -13.28 -2.71
C THR A 201 -22.52 -12.58 -3.70
N ILE A 202 -22.82 -11.32 -4.02
CA ILE A 202 -22.13 -10.56 -5.07
C ILE A 202 -21.69 -9.22 -4.51
N VAL A 203 -20.40 -8.92 -4.66
CA VAL A 203 -19.83 -7.58 -4.46
C VAL A 203 -19.62 -6.97 -5.84
N ILE A 204 -20.13 -5.76 -6.05
CA ILE A 204 -20.02 -5.02 -7.30
C ILE A 204 -19.15 -3.79 -7.02
N GLU A 205 -18.04 -3.67 -7.74
CA GLU A 205 -17.11 -2.54 -7.60
C GLU A 205 -17.02 -1.81 -8.94
N THR A 206 -17.49 -0.56 -8.97
CA THR A 206 -17.40 0.29 -10.17
C THR A 206 -16.00 0.90 -10.23
N ILE A 207 -15.32 0.72 -11.35
CA ILE A 207 -13.98 1.27 -11.59
C ILE A 207 -14.12 2.56 -12.40
N GLU A 208 -13.70 3.67 -11.81
CA GLU A 208 -13.94 5.03 -12.33
C GLU A 208 -13.50 5.15 -13.80
N GLY A 209 -14.48 5.26 -14.71
CA GLY A 209 -14.26 5.43 -16.14
C GLY A 209 -13.67 4.22 -16.88
N GLN A 210 -13.52 3.06 -16.24
CA GLN A 210 -12.87 1.89 -16.84
C GLN A 210 -13.77 0.65 -16.93
N GLY A 211 -14.72 0.47 -16.01
CA GLY A 211 -15.65 -0.65 -16.06
C GLY A 211 -16.17 -1.08 -14.69
N VAL A 212 -16.40 -2.38 -14.51
CA VAL A 212 -16.99 -2.94 -13.29
C VAL A 212 -16.37 -4.28 -12.94
N VAL A 213 -16.22 -4.55 -11.64
CA VAL A 213 -15.77 -5.85 -11.13
C VAL A 213 -16.88 -6.51 -10.32
N TYR A 214 -17.17 -7.76 -10.65
CA TYR A 214 -18.07 -8.61 -9.90
C TYR A 214 -17.26 -9.66 -9.14
N THR A 215 -17.33 -9.62 -7.80
CA THR A 215 -16.87 -10.72 -6.95
C THR A 215 -18.09 -11.51 -6.50
N ILE A 216 -18.30 -12.67 -7.13
CA ILE A 216 -19.43 -13.56 -6.86
C ILE A 216 -18.97 -14.80 -6.09
N THR A 217 -19.70 -15.16 -5.04
CA THR A 217 -19.49 -16.40 -4.28
C THR A 217 -20.76 -17.22 -4.27
N LYS A 218 -20.67 -18.47 -4.74
CA LYS A 218 -21.80 -19.41 -4.78
C LYS A 218 -21.36 -20.79 -4.30
N ALA A 219 -22.26 -21.50 -3.61
CA ALA A 219 -22.08 -22.89 -3.23
C ALA A 219 -22.80 -23.81 -4.21
N GLY A 220 -22.19 -24.96 -4.50
CA GLY A 220 -22.79 -25.98 -5.34
C GLY A 220 -22.28 -27.38 -4.99
N ILE A 221 -22.87 -28.40 -5.62
CA ILE A 221 -22.58 -29.81 -5.34
C ILE A 221 -21.08 -30.09 -5.52
N TYR A 222 -20.46 -30.64 -4.48
CA TYR A 222 -19.03 -30.92 -4.48
C TYR A 222 -18.67 -32.04 -5.47
N GLN A 223 -19.32 -33.20 -5.34
CA GLN A 223 -19.06 -34.38 -6.16
C GLN A 223 -20.36 -35.10 -6.51
N THR A 224 -20.41 -35.75 -7.67
CA THR A 224 -21.59 -36.50 -8.12
C THR A 224 -21.99 -37.56 -7.08
N GLY A 225 -23.26 -37.56 -6.69
CA GLY A 225 -23.78 -38.49 -5.67
C GLY A 225 -23.54 -38.07 -4.22
N SER A 226 -22.97 -36.88 -3.97
CA SER A 226 -22.89 -36.26 -2.64
C SER A 226 -23.96 -35.19 -2.47
N ILE A 227 -24.39 -34.99 -1.22
CA ILE A 227 -25.20 -33.83 -0.79
C ILE A 227 -24.35 -32.69 -0.24
N GLU A 228 -23.03 -32.89 -0.14
CA GLU A 228 -22.11 -31.87 0.34
C GLU A 228 -21.92 -30.79 -0.72
N GLU A 229 -22.16 -29.54 -0.32
CA GLU A 229 -21.91 -28.37 -1.13
C GLU A 229 -20.62 -27.67 -0.69
N LYS A 230 -19.89 -27.12 -1.65
CA LYS A 230 -18.70 -26.30 -1.43
C LYS A 230 -18.80 -25.03 -2.25
N SER A 231 -18.24 -23.95 -1.70
CA SER A 231 -18.26 -22.65 -2.35
C SER A 231 -17.06 -22.42 -3.27
N ILE A 232 -17.32 -21.64 -4.32
CA ILE A 232 -16.32 -21.02 -5.18
C ILE A 232 -16.56 -19.52 -5.14
N THR A 233 -15.48 -18.75 -5.00
CA THR A 233 -15.48 -17.30 -5.26
C THR A 233 -14.80 -17.04 -6.58
N LEU A 234 -15.46 -16.29 -7.45
CA LEU A 234 -14.99 -15.89 -8.78
C LEU A 234 -15.01 -14.36 -8.86
N VAL A 235 -13.94 -13.78 -9.39
CA VAL A 235 -13.85 -12.36 -9.71
C VAL A 235 -13.90 -12.22 -11.22
N ILE A 236 -14.78 -11.35 -11.71
CA ILE A 236 -14.97 -11.06 -13.14
C ILE A 236 -14.80 -9.55 -13.32
N ALA A 237 -13.78 -9.14 -14.08
CA ALA A 237 -13.57 -7.76 -14.48
C ALA A 237 -14.13 -7.52 -15.88
N LEU A 238 -14.97 -6.50 -16.02
CA LEU A 238 -15.57 -6.08 -17.28
C LEU A 238 -15.10 -4.66 -17.63
N ASP A 239 -14.89 -4.39 -18.92
CA ASP A 239 -14.73 -3.02 -19.39
C ASP A 239 -16.06 -2.25 -19.45
N ASN A 240 -16.00 -0.99 -19.92
CA ASN A 240 -17.17 -0.13 -20.09
C ASN A 240 -18.19 -0.65 -21.12
N ASP A 241 -17.78 -1.52 -22.04
CA ASP A 241 -18.65 -2.11 -23.07
C ASP A 241 -19.24 -3.46 -22.62
N GLY A 242 -18.87 -3.93 -21.42
CA GLY A 242 -19.30 -5.20 -20.85
C GLY A 242 -18.48 -6.41 -21.35
N GLU A 243 -17.34 -6.18 -22.00
CA GLU A 243 -16.40 -7.24 -22.38
C GLU A 243 -15.64 -7.74 -21.14
N ILE A 244 -15.54 -9.07 -20.98
CA ILE A 244 -14.79 -9.69 -19.91
C ILE A 244 -13.30 -9.52 -20.20
N ILE A 245 -12.64 -8.62 -19.48
CA ILE A 245 -11.21 -8.32 -19.63
C ILE A 245 -10.32 -9.11 -18.66
N GLY A 246 -10.91 -9.72 -17.63
CA GLY A 246 -10.13 -10.37 -16.59
C GLY A 246 -10.95 -11.28 -15.70
N ILE A 247 -10.33 -12.37 -15.26
CA ILE A 247 -10.92 -13.32 -14.33
C ILE A 247 -9.88 -13.68 -13.26
N LEU A 248 -10.33 -13.75 -12.00
CA LEU A 248 -9.54 -14.33 -10.93
C LEU A 248 -10.34 -15.41 -10.21
N LEU A 249 -9.65 -16.49 -9.86
CA LEU A 249 -10.16 -17.58 -9.03
C LEU A 249 -9.28 -17.68 -7.77
N PRO A 250 -9.55 -16.90 -6.70
CA PRO A 250 -8.67 -16.82 -5.55
C PRO A 250 -8.52 -18.18 -4.85
N VAL A 251 -7.29 -18.71 -4.79
CA VAL A 251 -6.98 -20.05 -4.23
C VAL A 251 -7.45 -20.23 -2.78
N GLU A 252 -7.38 -19.15 -2.00
CA GLU A 252 -7.79 -19.13 -0.60
C GLU A 252 -9.33 -19.19 -0.43
N LEU A 253 -10.07 -18.75 -1.44
CA LEU A 253 -11.54 -18.74 -1.45
C LEU A 253 -12.14 -19.87 -2.31
N TYR A 254 -11.31 -20.66 -2.97
CA TYR A 254 -11.72 -21.85 -3.70
C TYR A 254 -11.87 -23.04 -2.74
N ASN A 255 -13.07 -23.21 -2.16
CA ASN A 255 -13.35 -24.28 -1.20
C ASN A 255 -13.81 -25.59 -1.85
N HIS A 256 -13.71 -25.69 -3.18
CA HIS A 256 -14.07 -26.86 -3.98
C HIS A 256 -12.83 -27.76 -4.22
N THR A 257 -12.87 -28.67 -5.20
CA THR A 257 -11.79 -29.65 -5.45
C THR A 257 -10.54 -28.96 -6.01
N LYS A 258 -9.49 -28.85 -5.18
CA LYS A 258 -8.20 -28.22 -5.52
C LYS A 258 -7.33 -29.09 -6.46
N GLY A 259 -6.13 -28.61 -6.80
CA GLY A 259 -5.18 -29.30 -7.67
C GLY A 259 -5.56 -29.15 -9.15
N ASN A 260 -5.34 -30.20 -9.96
CA ASN A 260 -5.62 -30.16 -11.41
C ASN A 260 -7.07 -29.78 -11.74
N PHE A 261 -8.02 -30.11 -10.86
CA PHE A 261 -9.42 -29.72 -11.04
C PHE A 261 -9.63 -28.20 -10.94
N MET A 262 -8.94 -27.52 -10.01
CA MET A 262 -8.97 -26.06 -9.93
C MET A 262 -8.31 -25.43 -11.15
N THR A 263 -7.18 -25.97 -11.63
CA THR A 263 -6.55 -25.50 -12.87
C THR A 263 -7.50 -25.60 -14.05
N ASN A 264 -8.20 -26.73 -14.20
CA ASN A 264 -9.19 -26.89 -15.27
C ASN A 264 -10.41 -25.97 -15.12
N ALA A 265 -10.84 -25.70 -13.88
CA ALA A 265 -11.92 -24.75 -13.60
C ALA A 265 -11.51 -23.31 -13.94
N LEU A 266 -10.27 -22.92 -13.63
CA LEU A 266 -9.70 -21.63 -14.00
C LEU A 266 -9.59 -21.48 -15.53
N GLU A 267 -8.99 -22.46 -16.22
CA GLU A 267 -8.91 -22.47 -17.69
C GLU A 267 -10.29 -22.35 -18.36
N PHE A 268 -11.30 -22.99 -17.76
CA PHE A 268 -12.67 -22.86 -18.22
C PHE A 268 -13.22 -21.45 -18.02
N ALA A 269 -13.04 -20.86 -16.84
CA ALA A 269 -13.46 -19.48 -16.59
C ALA A 269 -12.73 -18.51 -17.53
N GLU A 270 -11.40 -18.62 -17.66
CA GLU A 270 -10.58 -17.78 -18.54
C GLU A 270 -10.97 -17.90 -20.02
N SER A 271 -11.62 -18.98 -20.44
CA SER A 271 -12.14 -19.11 -21.81
C SER A 271 -13.24 -18.09 -22.17
N PHE A 272 -13.83 -17.43 -21.17
CA PHE A 272 -14.79 -16.33 -21.36
C PHE A 272 -14.11 -14.96 -21.53
N VAL A 273 -12.80 -14.83 -21.30
CA VAL A 273 -12.10 -13.55 -21.52
C VAL A 273 -12.17 -13.18 -23.00
N GLY A 274 -12.54 -11.92 -23.26
CA GLY A 274 -12.81 -11.38 -24.60
C GLY A 274 -14.25 -11.58 -25.08
N MET A 275 -15.13 -12.21 -24.29
CA MET A 275 -16.55 -12.30 -24.57
C MET A 275 -17.31 -11.16 -23.89
N ASN A 276 -18.36 -10.63 -24.52
CA ASN A 276 -19.28 -9.74 -23.83
C ASN A 276 -20.12 -10.53 -22.82
N ILE A 277 -20.28 -10.03 -21.60
CA ILE A 277 -21.06 -10.72 -20.55
C ILE A 277 -22.50 -11.00 -20.99
N ALA A 278 -23.07 -10.14 -21.86
CA ALA A 278 -24.40 -10.32 -22.40
C ALA A 278 -24.51 -11.52 -23.36
N ASP A 279 -23.39 -11.98 -23.93
CA ASP A 279 -23.34 -13.10 -24.88
C ASP A 279 -23.08 -14.46 -24.23
N VAL A 280 -22.89 -14.50 -22.90
CA VAL A 280 -22.75 -15.76 -22.17
C VAL A 280 -24.06 -16.56 -22.28
N VAL A 281 -23.92 -17.85 -22.61
CA VAL A 281 -25.05 -18.77 -22.78
C VAL A 281 -24.82 -20.06 -21.99
N ASP A 282 -25.92 -20.66 -21.55
CA ASP A 282 -25.92 -21.97 -20.88
C ASP A 282 -25.46 -23.11 -21.82
N GLY A 283 -24.83 -24.14 -21.26
CA GLY A 283 -24.39 -25.36 -21.94
C GLY A 283 -22.90 -25.39 -22.37
N GLN A 284 -22.10 -24.41 -21.99
CA GLN A 284 -20.65 -24.30 -22.20
C GLN A 284 -19.84 -25.19 -21.24
N ALA A 285 -20.38 -25.59 -20.09
CA ALA A 285 -19.67 -26.47 -19.14
C ALA A 285 -19.33 -27.88 -19.70
N GLY A 286 -19.96 -28.28 -20.81
CA GLY A 286 -19.73 -29.56 -21.49
C GLY A 286 -20.32 -30.77 -20.77
N ALA A 287 -20.21 -31.97 -21.36
CA ALA A 287 -20.74 -33.20 -20.76
C ALA A 287 -19.88 -33.72 -19.60
N THR A 288 -20.49 -34.51 -18.71
CA THR A 288 -19.78 -35.27 -17.67
C THR A 288 -18.77 -36.23 -18.30
N GLY A 289 -17.48 -35.98 -18.10
CA GLY A 289 -16.38 -36.86 -18.53
C GLY A 289 -15.44 -37.17 -17.37
N GLU A 290 -14.79 -38.33 -17.40
CA GLU A 290 -13.95 -38.87 -16.31
C GLU A 290 -12.73 -38.00 -15.90
N VAL A 291 -12.43 -36.92 -16.64
CA VAL A 291 -11.19 -36.13 -16.48
C VAL A 291 -11.44 -34.62 -16.27
N ALA A 292 -12.68 -34.13 -16.38
CA ALA A 292 -12.99 -32.70 -16.32
C ALA A 292 -13.56 -32.29 -14.96
N ALA A 293 -13.29 -31.06 -14.51
CA ALA A 293 -13.84 -30.46 -13.29
C ALA A 293 -15.34 -30.07 -13.46
N HIS A 294 -16.18 -31.00 -13.92
CA HIS A 294 -17.53 -30.72 -14.43
C HIS A 294 -18.40 -29.95 -13.42
N ASN A 295 -18.46 -30.38 -12.15
CA ASN A 295 -19.24 -29.66 -11.14
C ASN A 295 -18.75 -28.23 -10.91
N SER A 296 -17.43 -28.01 -10.91
CA SER A 296 -16.84 -26.69 -10.76
C SER A 296 -17.13 -25.82 -11.99
N ARG A 297 -17.04 -26.39 -13.20
CA ARG A 297 -17.37 -25.71 -14.46
C ARG A 297 -18.85 -25.33 -14.54
N THR A 298 -19.76 -26.23 -14.19
CA THR A 298 -21.19 -25.94 -14.13
C THR A 298 -21.49 -24.84 -13.11
N LEU A 299 -20.84 -24.87 -11.94
CA LEU A 299 -21.02 -23.82 -10.93
C LEU A 299 -20.46 -22.46 -11.42
N LEU A 300 -19.32 -22.46 -12.11
CA LEU A 300 -18.74 -21.24 -12.68
C LEU A 300 -19.61 -20.67 -13.81
N GLU A 301 -20.13 -21.51 -14.69
CA GLU A 301 -21.08 -21.12 -15.75
C GLU A 301 -22.34 -20.48 -15.16
N ASP A 302 -22.94 -21.12 -14.16
CA ASP A 302 -24.08 -20.59 -13.41
C ASP A 302 -23.75 -19.23 -12.77
N MET A 303 -22.54 -19.06 -12.23
CA MET A 303 -22.08 -17.76 -11.72
C MET A 303 -21.97 -16.69 -12.82
N PHE A 304 -21.51 -17.02 -14.04
CA PHE A 304 -21.52 -16.06 -15.15
C PHE A 304 -22.94 -15.68 -15.58
N LEU A 305 -23.87 -16.64 -15.65
CA LEU A 305 -25.26 -16.37 -16.01
C LEU A 305 -25.96 -15.47 -14.97
N ILE A 306 -25.64 -15.65 -13.68
CA ILE A 306 -26.11 -14.74 -12.62
C ILE A 306 -25.57 -13.33 -12.83
N ILE A 307 -24.27 -13.19 -13.11
CA ILE A 307 -23.66 -11.88 -13.35
C ILE A 307 -24.22 -11.23 -14.61
N GLN A 308 -24.47 -11.98 -15.68
CA GLN A 308 -25.17 -11.50 -16.87
C GLN A 308 -26.56 -10.94 -16.50
N GLY A 309 -27.33 -11.66 -15.70
CA GLY A 309 -28.64 -11.20 -15.23
C GLY A 309 -28.59 -9.95 -14.36
N VAL A 310 -27.58 -9.83 -13.49
CA VAL A 310 -27.38 -8.66 -12.61
C VAL A 310 -26.85 -7.45 -13.38
N HIS A 311 -25.95 -7.66 -14.34
CA HIS A 311 -25.37 -6.59 -15.15
C HIS A 311 -26.38 -5.98 -16.13
N GLY A 312 -27.28 -6.80 -16.69
CA GLY A 312 -28.31 -6.36 -17.62
C GLY A 312 -29.57 -5.75 -16.99
N ALA A 313 -29.67 -5.71 -15.66
CA ALA A 313 -30.84 -5.23 -14.91
C ALA A 313 -30.71 -3.75 -14.48
#